data_AF-J0CZ34-F1
#
_entry.id   AF-J0CZ34-F1
#
_cell.length_a   1.000
_cell.length_b   1.000
_cell.length_c   1.000
_cell.angle_alpha   90.00
_cell.angle_beta   90.00
_cell.angle_gamma   90.00
#
_symmetry.space_group_name_H-M   'P 1'
#
loop_
_entity.id
_entity.type
_entity.pdbx_description
1 polymer ?
#
loop_
_entity_poly.entity_id
_entity_poly.type
_entity_poly.pdbx_seq_one_letter_code
_entity_poly.pdbx_strand_id
1 'polypeptide(L)'
;MNSGTTVPAIPATQQLPVLCLQLLSLLVSLSTHGTLSTSDIQRFQQLWGDSVQLAQALPPPSPGRYTAGRDNYDRHYLIQAGLYRQDGICFERRFFPTMEKKGFFFSDGASNYFYYNPDGNFYASYGVVEVARTGDLKFTVEGVKLSQLGVTLYTYPPDIPARLRGGVAARYFA
;
A
#
# COMPACT_ATOMS: atom_id res chain seq x y z
N MET A 1 -10.01 36.31 -29.36
CA MET A 1 -10.68 35.21 -28.62
C MET A 1 -9.63 34.15 -28.37
N ASN A 2 -9.11 34.08 -27.13
CA ASN A 2 -8.10 33.08 -26.76
C ASN A 2 -8.82 31.78 -26.43
N SER A 3 -8.75 30.82 -27.34
CA SER A 3 -9.13 29.43 -27.12
C SER A 3 -8.15 28.80 -26.13
N GLY A 4 -8.42 28.96 -24.84
CA GLY A 4 -7.67 28.31 -23.78
C GLY A 4 -7.80 26.80 -23.94
N THR A 5 -6.74 26.17 -24.46
CA THR A 5 -6.61 24.72 -24.51
C THR A 5 -6.55 24.23 -23.08
N THR A 6 -7.66 23.73 -22.56
CA THR A 6 -7.72 23.04 -21.28
C THR A 6 -6.91 21.76 -21.43
N VAL A 7 -5.72 21.73 -20.81
CA VAL A 7 -4.96 20.49 -20.67
C VAL A 7 -5.88 19.50 -19.94
N PRO A 8 -6.19 18.33 -20.51
CA PRO A 8 -7.06 17.37 -19.87
C PRO A 8 -6.44 16.94 -18.53
N ALA A 9 -7.23 17.02 -17.46
CA ALA A 9 -6.80 16.56 -16.15
C ALA A 9 -6.39 15.08 -16.26
N ILE A 10 -5.19 14.74 -15.75
CA ILE A 10 -4.69 13.37 -15.78
C ILE A 10 -5.69 12.47 -15.00
N PRO A 11 -6.16 11.34 -15.55
CA PRO A 11 -7.11 10.49 -14.85
C PRO A 11 -6.59 9.98 -13.49
N ALA A 12 -7.47 9.80 -12.50
CA ALA A 12 -7.12 9.24 -11.19
C ALA A 12 -6.42 7.87 -11.32
N THR A 13 -6.81 7.08 -12.31
CA THR A 13 -6.21 5.77 -12.64
C THR A 13 -4.75 5.85 -13.10
N GLN A 14 -4.28 7.02 -13.54
CA GLN A 14 -2.89 7.27 -13.90
C GLN A 14 -2.13 7.97 -12.76
N GLN A 15 -2.76 8.90 -12.04
CA GLN A 15 -2.12 9.64 -10.96
C GLN A 15 -1.91 8.80 -9.69
N LEU A 16 -2.91 8.02 -9.29
CA LEU A 16 -2.91 7.31 -8.00
C LEU A 16 -1.72 6.35 -7.83
N PRO A 17 -1.35 5.52 -8.84
CA PRO A 17 -0.15 4.69 -8.75
C PRO A 17 1.12 5.49 -8.46
N VAL A 18 1.27 6.67 -9.07
CA VAL A 18 2.48 7.51 -8.89
C VAL A 18 2.56 8.01 -7.46
N LEU A 19 1.45 8.49 -6.90
CA LEU A 19 1.41 8.94 -5.50
C LEU A 19 1.68 7.79 -4.53
N CYS A 20 1.12 6.61 -4.81
CA CYS A 20 1.31 5.42 -3.99
C CYS A 20 2.76 4.93 -4.00
N LEU A 21 3.41 4.96 -5.17
CA LEU A 21 4.85 4.66 -5.28
C LEU A 21 5.70 5.67 -4.50
N GLN A 22 5.39 6.97 -4.59
CA GLN A 22 6.09 7.99 -3.80
C GLN A 22 5.89 7.80 -2.28
N LEU A 23 4.67 7.44 -1.85
CA LEU A 23 4.38 7.14 -0.45
C LEU A 23 5.14 5.90 0.02
N LEU A 24 5.20 4.85 -0.80
CA LEU A 24 6.00 3.65 -0.52
C LEU A 24 7.48 3.99 -0.38
N SER A 25 8.04 4.83 -1.26
CA SER A 25 9.43 5.28 -1.16
C SER A 25 9.72 6.02 0.16
N LEU A 26 8.80 6.84 0.66
CA LEU A 26 8.96 7.49 1.97
C LEU A 26 8.93 6.47 3.13
N LEU A 27 8.11 5.43 3.04
CA LEU A 27 8.09 4.34 4.02
C LEU A 27 9.40 3.55 4.01
N VAL A 28 9.98 3.32 2.82
CA VAL A 28 11.31 2.72 2.68
C VAL A 28 12.37 3.61 3.32
N SER A 29 12.41 4.91 3.00
CA SER A 29 13.35 5.86 3.59
C SER A 29 13.28 5.89 5.12
N LEU A 30 12.06 5.88 5.67
CA LEU A 30 11.87 5.82 7.12
C LEU A 30 12.46 4.55 7.73
N SER A 31 12.30 3.40 7.08
CA SER A 31 12.87 2.15 7.56
C SER A 31 14.40 2.14 7.51
N THR A 32 14.98 2.65 6.41
CA THR A 32 16.44 2.75 6.23
C THR A 32 17.11 3.74 7.18
N HIS A 33 16.47 4.88 7.44
CA HIS A 33 17.07 5.98 8.21
C HIS A 33 16.56 6.08 9.66
N GLY A 34 15.52 5.34 10.02
CA GLY A 34 14.87 5.37 11.33
C GLY A 34 14.08 6.65 11.64
N THR A 35 14.15 7.67 10.78
CA THR A 35 13.44 8.94 10.93
C THR A 35 13.10 9.55 9.56
N LEU A 36 12.10 10.43 9.55
CA LEU A 36 11.77 11.28 8.41
C LEU A 36 12.03 12.74 8.77
N SER A 37 12.50 13.52 7.80
CA SER A 37 12.59 14.97 7.98
C SER A 37 11.20 15.60 8.13
N THR A 38 11.10 16.81 8.68
CA THR A 38 9.83 17.54 8.75
C THR A 38 9.19 17.71 7.36
N SER A 39 9.99 17.97 6.33
CA SER A 39 9.53 18.04 4.95
C SER A 39 9.00 16.69 4.44
N ASP A 40 9.64 15.58 4.79
CA ASP A 40 9.17 14.25 4.38
C ASP A 40 7.87 13.88 5.09
N ILE A 41 7.70 14.26 6.35
CA ILE A 41 6.45 14.05 7.10
C ILE A 41 5.30 14.84 6.43
N GLN A 42 5.53 16.12 6.12
CA GLN A 42 4.54 16.94 5.41
C GLN A 42 4.22 16.35 4.04
N ARG A 43 5.24 15.91 3.31
CA ARG A 43 5.09 15.27 2.00
C ARG A 43 4.29 13.96 2.10
N PHE A 44 4.57 13.13 3.11
CA PHE A 44 3.83 11.91 3.38
C PHE A 44 2.35 12.19 3.62
N GLN A 45 2.04 13.16 4.48
CA GLN A 45 0.66 13.56 4.79
C GLN A 45 -0.08 14.07 3.54
N GLN A 46 0.59 14.90 2.73
CA GLN A 46 0.05 15.39 1.47
C GLN A 46 -0.23 14.24 0.49
N LEU A 47 0.76 13.39 0.22
CA LEU A 47 0.64 12.25 -0.68
C LEU A 47 -0.47 11.29 -0.25
N TRP A 48 -0.59 11.06 1.05
CA TRP A 48 -1.66 10.23 1.60
C TRP A 48 -3.04 10.87 1.40
N GLY A 49 -3.19 12.14 1.73
CA GLY A 49 -4.43 12.89 1.52
C GLY A 49 -4.88 12.86 0.05
N ASP A 50 -3.96 13.16 -0.87
CA ASP A 50 -4.20 13.16 -2.31
C ASP A 50 -4.57 11.76 -2.81
N SER A 51 -3.88 10.71 -2.32
CA SER A 51 -4.19 9.31 -2.67
C SER A 51 -5.58 8.91 -2.20
N VAL A 52 -5.98 9.29 -0.97
CA VAL A 52 -7.33 9.02 -0.44
C VAL A 52 -8.39 9.75 -1.24
N GLN A 53 -8.15 11.01 -1.62
CA GLN A 53 -9.06 11.79 -2.44
C GLN A 53 -9.25 11.14 -3.83
N LEU A 54 -8.16 10.79 -4.52
CA LEU A 54 -8.22 10.12 -5.82
C LEU A 54 -8.88 8.74 -5.73
N ALA A 55 -8.66 8.01 -4.64
CA ALA A 55 -9.32 6.73 -4.38
C ALA A 55 -10.85 6.83 -4.28
N GLN A 56 -11.41 8.03 -4.05
CA GLN A 56 -12.86 8.23 -4.07
C GLN A 56 -13.46 8.13 -5.46
N ALA A 57 -12.69 8.52 -6.49
CA ALA A 57 -13.09 8.52 -7.89
C ALA A 57 -12.85 7.18 -8.61
N LEU A 58 -12.30 6.18 -7.90
CA LEU A 58 -12.08 4.85 -8.48
C LEU A 58 -13.41 4.12 -8.71
N PRO A 59 -13.53 3.37 -9.81
CA PRO A 59 -14.70 2.54 -10.05
C PRO A 59 -14.76 1.36 -9.07
N PRO A 60 -15.95 0.76 -8.89
CA PRO A 60 -16.05 -0.56 -8.26
C PRO A 60 -15.21 -1.59 -9.03
N PRO A 61 -14.80 -2.70 -8.38
CA PRO A 61 -14.08 -3.77 -9.05
C PRO A 61 -14.82 -4.25 -10.30
N SER A 62 -14.09 -4.47 -11.39
CA SER A 62 -14.65 -5.06 -12.61
C SER A 62 -15.15 -6.49 -12.36
N PRO A 63 -16.14 -6.99 -13.13
CA PRO A 63 -16.56 -8.39 -13.07
C PRO A 63 -15.36 -9.35 -13.18
N GLY A 64 -15.38 -10.45 -12.41
CA GLY A 64 -14.28 -11.42 -12.35
C GLY A 64 -13.06 -10.98 -11.52
N ARG A 65 -13.14 -9.84 -10.81
CA ARG A 65 -12.14 -9.43 -9.82
C ARG A 65 -12.58 -9.79 -8.41
N TYR A 66 -11.62 -9.80 -7.48
CA TYR A 66 -11.89 -9.95 -6.05
C TYR A 66 -12.85 -8.84 -5.60
N THR A 67 -13.88 -9.24 -4.86
CA THR A 67 -14.89 -8.34 -4.29
C THR A 67 -14.85 -8.35 -2.76
N ALA A 68 -14.21 -9.36 -2.15
CA ALA A 68 -14.08 -9.50 -0.72
C ALA A 68 -12.82 -10.29 -0.32
N GLY A 69 -12.46 -10.22 0.95
CA GLY A 69 -11.33 -10.95 1.51
C GLY A 69 -11.28 -10.90 3.03
N ARG A 70 -10.22 -11.46 3.59
CA ARG A 70 -9.88 -11.37 5.02
C ARG A 70 -8.48 -10.80 5.17
N ASP A 71 -8.29 -9.90 6.13
CA ASP A 71 -6.95 -9.37 6.44
C ASP A 71 -6.15 -10.32 7.35
N ASN A 72 -4.93 -9.92 7.73
CA ASN A 72 -4.05 -10.72 8.59
C ASN A 72 -4.56 -10.91 10.03
N TYR A 73 -5.65 -10.23 10.40
CA TYR A 73 -6.36 -10.40 11.68
C TYR A 73 -7.66 -11.18 11.51
N ASP A 74 -7.82 -11.87 10.37
CA ASP A 74 -9.02 -12.63 10.00
C ASP A 74 -10.29 -11.77 9.87
N ARG A 75 -10.14 -10.45 9.67
CA ARG A 75 -11.27 -9.53 9.56
C ARG A 75 -11.78 -9.50 8.13
N HIS A 76 -13.06 -9.79 7.97
CA HIS A 76 -13.73 -9.71 6.68
C HIS A 76 -13.79 -8.27 6.15
N TYR A 77 -13.49 -8.10 4.87
CA TYR A 77 -13.64 -6.83 4.16
C TYR A 77 -14.27 -7.01 2.78
N LEU A 78 -14.92 -5.95 2.32
CA LEU A 78 -15.44 -5.78 0.96
C LEU A 78 -14.56 -4.80 0.18
N ILE A 79 -14.26 -5.08 -1.07
CA ILE A 79 -13.54 -4.15 -1.95
C ILE A 79 -14.57 -3.23 -2.60
N GLN A 80 -14.66 -1.99 -2.14
CA GLN A 80 -15.64 -1.01 -2.63
C GLN A 80 -15.22 -0.34 -3.93
N ALA A 81 -13.90 -0.21 -4.15
CA ALA A 81 -13.35 0.36 -5.38
C ALA A 81 -11.93 -0.17 -5.58
N GLY A 82 -11.49 -0.24 -6.83
CA GLY A 82 -10.14 -0.70 -7.11
C GLY A 82 -9.62 -0.32 -8.48
N LEU A 83 -8.30 -0.30 -8.58
CA LEU A 83 -7.53 -0.17 -9.80
C LEU A 83 -6.71 -1.45 -9.96
N TYR A 84 -6.78 -2.09 -11.11
CA TYR A 84 -6.02 -3.30 -11.42
C TYR A 84 -5.42 -3.16 -12.81
N ARG A 85 -4.10 -2.97 -12.89
CA ARG A 85 -3.37 -2.82 -14.15
C ARG A 85 -2.77 -4.15 -14.59
N GLN A 86 -2.47 -4.25 -15.89
CA GLN A 86 -1.88 -5.45 -16.49
C GLN A 86 -0.43 -5.68 -16.02
N ASP A 87 0.28 -4.62 -15.64
CA ASP A 87 1.65 -4.67 -15.09
C ASP A 87 1.70 -5.10 -13.62
N GLY A 88 0.57 -5.52 -13.04
CA GLY A 88 0.48 -6.02 -11.66
C GLY A 88 0.24 -4.93 -10.63
N ILE A 89 0.32 -3.64 -10.99
CA ILE A 89 -0.02 -2.56 -10.07
C ILE A 89 -1.50 -2.67 -9.68
N CYS A 90 -1.77 -2.65 -8.38
CA CYS A 90 -3.13 -2.63 -7.88
C CYS A 90 -3.31 -1.67 -6.71
N PHE A 91 -4.53 -1.13 -6.62
CA PHE A 91 -5.00 -0.38 -5.48
C PHE A 91 -6.41 -0.85 -5.12
N GLU A 92 -6.69 -1.02 -3.85
CA GLU A 92 -7.99 -1.43 -3.33
C GLU A 92 -8.43 -0.51 -2.20
N ARG A 93 -9.64 0.05 -2.32
CA ARG A 93 -10.36 0.66 -1.21
C ARG A 93 -11.27 -0.39 -0.58
N ARG A 94 -10.93 -0.80 0.63
CA ARG A 94 -11.58 -1.87 1.38
C ARG A 94 -12.50 -1.28 2.45
N PHE A 95 -13.65 -1.89 2.68
CA PHE A 95 -14.57 -1.57 3.76
C PHE A 95 -14.68 -2.76 4.70
N PHE A 96 -14.59 -2.51 6.00
CA PHE A 96 -14.65 -3.50 7.07
C PHE A 96 -16.00 -3.37 7.77
N PRO A 97 -17.02 -4.18 7.43
CA PRO A 97 -18.38 -3.97 7.89
C PRO A 97 -18.53 -4.03 9.42
N THR A 98 -17.80 -4.94 10.07
CA THR A 98 -17.84 -5.11 11.53
C THR A 98 -17.27 -3.93 12.31
N MET A 99 -16.51 -3.06 11.65
CA MET A 99 -15.88 -1.89 12.24
C MET A 99 -16.45 -0.57 11.73
N GLU A 100 -17.28 -0.63 10.68
CA GLU A 100 -17.74 0.53 9.90
C GLU A 100 -16.60 1.45 9.43
N LYS A 101 -15.45 0.87 9.09
CA LYS A 101 -14.23 1.61 8.71
C LYS A 101 -13.67 1.20 7.36
N LYS A 102 -12.84 2.07 6.79
CA LYS A 102 -12.16 1.85 5.51
C LYS A 102 -10.68 1.51 5.74
N GLY A 103 -10.15 0.69 4.85
CA GLY A 103 -8.72 0.46 4.69
C GLY A 103 -8.33 0.60 3.22
N PHE A 104 -7.03 0.75 2.97
CA PHE A 104 -6.51 0.91 1.62
C PHE A 104 -5.30 0.02 1.43
N PHE A 105 -5.24 -0.66 0.29
CA PHE A 105 -4.12 -1.51 -0.07
C PHE A 105 -3.57 -1.06 -1.41
N PHE A 106 -2.25 -1.01 -1.52
CA PHE A 106 -1.55 -0.75 -2.76
C PHE A 106 -0.45 -1.80 -2.94
N SER A 107 -0.29 -2.33 -4.14
CA SER A 107 0.91 -3.11 -4.52
C SER A 107 1.42 -2.65 -5.88
N ASP A 108 2.74 -2.65 -6.03
CA ASP A 108 3.41 -2.31 -7.28
C ASP A 108 3.51 -3.49 -8.28
N GLY A 109 3.05 -4.68 -7.90
CA GLY A 109 3.12 -5.90 -8.71
C GLY A 109 4.44 -6.68 -8.59
N ALA A 110 5.48 -6.12 -7.96
CA ALA A 110 6.80 -6.71 -7.78
C ALA A 110 7.08 -7.16 -6.34
N SER A 111 6.01 -7.47 -5.59
CA SER A 111 6.00 -7.83 -4.16
C SER A 111 6.14 -6.68 -3.17
N ASN A 112 6.26 -5.43 -3.63
CA ASN A 112 6.22 -4.29 -2.73
C ASN A 112 4.78 -3.82 -2.55
N TYR A 113 4.43 -3.46 -1.32
CA TYR A 113 3.09 -3.01 -1.01
C TYR A 113 3.06 -2.15 0.25
N PHE A 114 1.98 -1.37 0.37
CA PHE A 114 1.56 -0.85 1.65
C PHE A 114 0.09 -1.13 1.89
N TYR A 115 -0.28 -1.13 3.16
CA TYR A 115 -1.63 -1.32 3.65
C TYR A 115 -1.89 -0.31 4.77
N TYR A 116 -2.91 0.53 4.58
CA TYR A 116 -3.51 1.32 5.64
C TYR A 116 -4.70 0.58 6.20
N ASN A 117 -4.61 0.18 7.46
CA ASN A 117 -5.61 -0.65 8.11
C ASN A 117 -6.75 0.20 8.72
N PRO A 118 -7.92 -0.40 9.02
CA PRO A 118 -9.05 0.34 9.60
C PRO A 118 -8.78 0.89 11.01
N ASP A 119 -7.72 0.45 11.69
CA ASP A 119 -7.31 0.98 13.00
C ASP A 119 -6.46 2.26 12.88
N GLY A 120 -6.13 2.68 11.66
CA GLY A 120 -5.32 3.86 11.39
C GLY A 120 -3.82 3.60 11.30
N ASN A 121 -3.39 2.34 11.21
CA ASN A 121 -1.99 1.97 11.10
C ASN A 121 -1.58 1.80 9.63
N PHE A 122 -0.35 2.22 9.32
CA PHE A 122 0.32 1.82 8.08
C PHE A 122 1.16 0.57 8.31
N TYR A 123 1.19 -0.28 7.29
CA TYR A 123 2.15 -1.34 7.14
C TYR A 123 2.69 -1.30 5.72
N ALA A 124 4.01 -1.39 5.54
CA ALA A 124 4.66 -1.54 4.25
C ALA A 124 5.58 -2.76 4.25
N SER A 125 5.74 -3.35 3.08
CA SER A 125 6.66 -4.45 2.80
C SER A 125 7.38 -4.17 1.50
N TYR A 126 8.69 -4.38 1.46
CA TYR A 126 9.50 -4.12 0.27
C TYR A 126 10.74 -5.01 0.21
N GLY A 127 11.18 -5.34 -1.00
CA GLY A 127 12.40 -6.09 -1.24
C GLY A 127 13.64 -5.21 -1.17
N VAL A 128 14.69 -5.71 -0.54
CA VAL A 128 16.03 -5.10 -0.50
C VAL A 128 17.02 -6.07 -1.14
N VAL A 129 17.83 -5.56 -2.05
CA VAL A 129 18.93 -6.31 -2.66
C VAL A 129 20.23 -5.79 -2.06
N GLU A 130 20.87 -6.63 -1.25
CA GLU A 130 22.20 -6.35 -0.71
C GLU A 130 23.26 -7.09 -1.51
N VAL A 131 24.36 -6.42 -1.83
CA VAL A 131 25.55 -7.09 -2.35
C VAL A 131 26.34 -7.60 -1.15
N ALA A 132 26.37 -8.91 -0.95
CA ALA A 132 27.17 -9.52 0.10
C ALA A 132 28.66 -9.24 -0.14
N ARG A 133 29.46 -9.27 0.94
CA ARG A 133 30.92 -9.09 0.84
C ARG A 133 31.60 -10.11 -0.08
N THR A 134 30.95 -11.24 -0.35
CA THR A 134 31.39 -12.30 -1.27
C THR A 134 31.07 -12.02 -2.75
N GLY A 135 30.33 -10.95 -3.04
CA GLY A 135 29.82 -10.64 -4.39
C GLY A 135 28.45 -11.24 -4.69
N ASP A 136 27.92 -12.08 -3.80
CA ASP A 136 26.60 -12.69 -3.96
C ASP A 136 25.47 -11.66 -3.73
N LEU A 137 24.40 -11.75 -4.52
CA LEU A 137 23.20 -10.96 -4.28
C LEU A 137 22.36 -11.64 -3.20
N LYS A 138 22.14 -10.94 -2.09
CA LYS A 138 21.22 -11.36 -1.04
C LYS A 138 19.93 -10.55 -1.17
N PHE A 139 18.82 -11.26 -1.37
CA PHE A 139 17.49 -10.67 -1.33
C PHE A 139 16.90 -10.83 0.06
N THR A 140 16.55 -9.72 0.70
CA THR A 140 15.79 -9.68 1.94
C THR A 140 14.46 -8.97 1.70
N VAL A 141 13.44 -9.31 2.46
CA VAL A 141 12.21 -8.53 2.50
C VAL A 141 12.17 -7.82 3.83
N GLU A 142 11.94 -6.52 3.79
CA GLU A 142 11.79 -5.70 4.98
C GLU A 142 10.36 -5.19 5.08
N GLY A 143 9.99 -4.74 6.28
CA GLY A 143 8.71 -4.11 6.51
C GLY A 143 8.77 -3.05 7.58
N VAL A 144 7.84 -2.10 7.49
CA VAL A 144 7.67 -1.01 8.45
C VAL A 144 6.20 -0.92 8.84
N LYS A 145 5.95 -0.75 10.14
CA LYS A 145 4.62 -0.44 10.68
C LYS A 145 4.65 0.93 11.34
N LEU A 146 3.73 1.80 10.95
CA LEU A 146 3.47 3.07 11.62
C LEU A 146 2.15 2.97 12.36
N SER A 147 2.19 3.25 13.65
CA SER A 147 1.02 3.22 14.52
C SER A 147 1.06 4.37 15.52
N GLN A 148 -0.03 4.54 16.26
CA GLN A 148 -0.05 5.49 17.40
C GLN A 148 0.99 5.17 18.48
N LEU A 149 1.46 3.90 18.55
CA LEU A 149 2.50 3.46 19.49
C LEU A 149 3.93 3.76 18.97
N GLY A 150 4.06 4.27 17.75
CA GLY A 150 5.33 4.55 17.10
C GLY A 150 5.62 3.68 15.88
N VAL A 151 6.89 3.66 15.50
CA VAL A 151 7.43 2.98 14.33
C VAL A 151 8.00 1.63 14.73
N THR A 152 7.68 0.57 13.99
CA THR A 152 8.27 -0.77 14.17
C THR A 152 8.82 -1.27 12.84
N LEU A 153 10.06 -1.77 12.85
CA LEU A 153 10.74 -2.31 11.67
C LEU A 153 10.81 -3.84 11.75
N TYR A 154 10.72 -4.51 10.61
CA TYR A 154 10.71 -5.96 10.49
C TYR A 154 11.65 -6.41 9.35
N THR A 155 12.33 -7.54 9.52
CA THR A 155 13.04 -8.24 8.44
C THR A 155 12.45 -9.64 8.31
N TYR A 156 12.19 -10.07 7.08
CA TYR A 156 11.59 -11.36 6.76
C TYR A 156 12.63 -12.44 6.40
N PRO A 157 12.37 -13.72 6.73
CA PRO A 157 11.21 -14.16 7.50
C PRO A 157 11.31 -13.67 8.95
N PRO A 158 10.23 -13.14 9.54
CA PRO A 158 10.20 -12.83 10.96
C PRO A 158 10.50 -14.11 11.71
N ASP A 159 11.08 -13.98 12.89
CA ASP A 159 11.12 -15.08 13.83
C ASP A 159 9.73 -15.73 13.95
N ILE A 160 9.75 -17.03 14.21
CA ILE A 160 8.72 -18.05 13.94
C ILE A 160 7.23 -17.70 14.26
N PRO A 161 6.83 -16.79 15.19
CA PRO A 161 5.42 -16.54 15.49
C PRO A 161 4.55 -15.94 14.37
N ALA A 162 5.12 -15.34 13.32
CA ALA A 162 4.34 -14.76 12.21
C ALA A 162 4.14 -15.75 11.04
N ARG A 163 5.08 -16.67 10.82
CA ARG A 163 4.97 -17.75 9.83
C ARG A 163 3.84 -18.75 10.18
N LEU A 164 3.56 -18.91 11.47
CA LEU A 164 2.49 -19.79 11.98
C LEU A 164 1.07 -19.21 11.82
N ARG A 165 0.90 -17.92 11.48
CA ARG A 165 -0.42 -17.29 11.27
C ARG A 165 -0.87 -17.28 9.80
N GLY A 166 -0.24 -18.08 8.94
CA GLY A 166 -0.68 -18.29 7.56
C GLY A 166 -0.40 -17.13 6.60
N GLY A 167 -0.13 -15.91 7.08
CA GLY A 167 0.55 -14.80 6.38
C GLY A 167 -0.05 -14.30 5.05
N VAL A 168 -1.07 -14.96 4.53
CA VAL A 168 -1.70 -14.66 3.25
C VAL A 168 -3.16 -14.33 3.54
N ALA A 169 -3.50 -13.05 3.39
CA ALA A 169 -4.87 -12.58 3.33
C ALA A 169 -5.65 -13.45 2.31
N ALA A 170 -6.62 -14.23 2.78
CA ALA A 170 -7.46 -15.03 1.90
C ALA A 170 -8.32 -14.08 1.04
N ARG A 171 -8.23 -14.23 -0.28
CA ARG A 171 -9.04 -13.46 -1.24
C ARG A 171 -10.12 -14.37 -1.82
N TYR A 172 -11.35 -13.87 -1.87
CA TYR A 172 -12.49 -14.62 -2.42
C TYR A 172 -12.95 -13.97 -3.72
N PHE A 173 -13.19 -14.80 -4.73
CA PHE A 173 -13.86 -14.38 -5.95
C PHE A 173 -15.37 -14.25 -5.67
N ALA A 174 -16.02 -13.28 -6.32
CA ALA A 174 -17.46 -13.34 -6.53
C ALA A 174 -17.75 -14.09 -7.83
#